data_AF-X1TH30-F1
#
_entry.id   AF-X1TH30-F1
#
_cell.length_a   1.000
_cell.length_b   1.000
_cell.length_c   1.000
_cell.angle_alpha   90.00
_cell.angle_beta   90.00
_cell.angle_gamma   90.00
#
_symmetry.space_group_name_H-M   'P 1'
#
loop_
_entity.id
_entity.type
_entity.pdbx_description
1 polymer ?
#
loop_
_entity_poly.entity_id
_entity_poly.type
_entity_poly.pdbx_seq_one_letter_code
_entity_poly.pdbx_strand_id
1 'polypeptide(L)' 'MKDSEWAYLAGIFDGEGCFLLNWYNQINEGLSCRPTIRVAMYKGEKKLLDELRSNFGG' A
#
# COMPACT_ATOMS: atom_id res chain seq x y z
N MET A 1 -13.00 5.37 -11.40
CA MET A 1 -12.59 4.04 -11.87
C MET A 1 -13.83 3.21 -12.16
N LYS A 2 -13.81 2.43 -13.24
CA LYS A 2 -14.81 1.39 -13.53
C LYS A 2 -14.57 0.18 -12.62
N ASP A 3 -15.57 -0.65 -12.38
CA ASP A 3 -15.45 -1.84 -11.52
C ASP A 3 -14.34 -2.81 -11.97
N SER A 4 -14.13 -2.92 -13.28
CA SER A 4 -13.05 -3.71 -13.87
C SER A 4 -11.65 -3.21 -13.49
N GLU A 5 -11.49 -1.91 -13.27
CA GLU A 5 -10.21 -1.30 -12.85
C GLU A 5 -9.95 -1.62 -11.38
N TRP A 6 -10.98 -1.58 -10.53
CA TRP A 6 -10.86 -1.95 -9.12
C TRP A 6 -10.51 -3.43 -8.91
N ALA A 7 -11.12 -4.33 -9.70
CA ALA A 7 -10.80 -5.75 -9.65
C ALA A 7 -9.33 -6.02 -10.04
N TYR A 8 -8.80 -5.29 -11.03
CA TYR A 8 -7.39 -5.39 -11.42
C TYR A 8 -6.45 -4.92 -10.29
N LEU A 9 -6.75 -3.79 -9.65
CA LEU A 9 -5.95 -3.31 -8.52
C LEU A 9 -5.99 -4.29 -7.34
N ALA A 10 -7.14 -4.88 -7.03
CA ALA A 10 -7.24 -5.92 -6.01
C ALA A 10 -6.29 -7.10 -6.29
N GLY A 11 -6.24 -7.56 -7.55
CA GLY A 11 -5.29 -8.61 -7.95
C GLY A 11 -3.83 -8.22 -7.77
N ILE A 12 -3.47 -6.94 -7.96
CA ILE A 12 -2.11 -6.45 -7.66
C ILE A 12 -1.82 -6.53 -6.15
N PHE A 13 -2.76 -6.11 -5.29
CA PHE A 13 -2.55 -6.21 -3.85
C PHE A 13 -2.48 -7.66 -3.36
N ASP A 14 -3.21 -8.59 -3.98
CA ASP A 14 -3.14 -10.01 -3.64
C ASP A 14 -1.79 -10.64 -4.01
N GLY A 15 -1.16 -10.20 -5.10
CA GLY A 15 0.14 -10.73 -5.54
C GLY A 15 1.35 -10.04 -4.91
N GLU A 16 1.33 -8.70 -4.88
CA GLU A 16 2.50 -7.86 -4.56
C GLU A 16 2.30 -7.00 -3.30
N GLY A 17 1.09 -7.03 -2.74
CA GLY A 17 0.73 -6.26 -1.55
C GLY A 17 1.25 -6.89 -0.26
N CYS A 18 1.56 -6.03 0.71
CA CYS A 18 1.95 -6.41 2.06
C CYS A 18 1.20 -5.55 3.06
N PHE A 19 0.44 -6.21 3.93
CA PHE A 19 -0.26 -5.59 5.06
C PHE A 19 0.60 -5.76 6.32
N LEU A 20 1.10 -4.66 6.85
CA LEU A 20 2.00 -4.64 8.00
C LEU A 20 1.34 -3.95 9.19
N LEU A 21 1.54 -4.53 10.37
CA LEU A 21 1.25 -3.90 11.66
C LEU A 21 2.58 -3.61 12.35
N ASN A 22 2.98 -2.34 12.36
CA ASN A 22 4.21 -1.94 13.03
C ASN A 22 3.90 -1.38 14.41
N TRP A 23 4.62 -1.86 15.43
CA TRP A 23 4.49 -1.41 16.80
C TRP A 23 5.73 -0.60 17.18
N TYR A 24 5.51 0.59 17.72
CA TYR A 24 6.57 1.51 18.13
C TYR A 24 6.39 1.87 19.59
N ASN A 25 7.47 1.81 20.36
CA ASN A 25 7.51 2.41 21.70
C ASN A 25 7.83 3.89 21.53
N GLN A 26 6.83 4.74 21.79
CA GLN A 26 7.01 6.18 21.81
C GLN A 26 7.46 6.61 23.20
N ILE A 27 8.60 7.29 23.28
CA ILE A 27 9.11 7.84 24.53
C ILE A 27 8.08 8.86 25.03
N ASN A 28 7.51 8.63 26.22
CA ASN A 28 6.46 9.41 26.90
C ASN A 28 4.99 9.16 26.47
N GLU A 29 4.72 8.44 25.37
CA GLU A 29 3.33 8.20 24.89
C GLU A 29 2.92 6.71 24.90
N GLY A 30 3.85 5.81 25.22
CA GLY A 30 3.59 4.38 25.32
C GLY A 30 3.67 3.64 23.98
N LEU A 31 2.98 2.51 23.88
CA LEU A 31 3.00 1.66 22.69
C LEU A 31 2.02 2.20 21.63
N SER A 32 2.51 2.40 20.41
CA SER A 32 1.72 2.86 19.28
C SER A 32 1.71 1.83 18.16
N CYS A 33 0.52 1.57 17.59
CA CYS A 33 0.35 0.72 16.43
C CYS A 33 0.18 1.57 15.16
N ARG A 34 0.96 1.28 14.13
CA ARG A 34 0.84 1.89 12.81
C ARG A 34 0.54 0.82 11.76
N PRO A 35 -0.72 0.65 11.35
CA PRO A 35 -1.03 -0.16 10.19
C PRO A 35 -0.43 0.48 8.94
N THR A 36 0.10 -0.34 8.04
CA THR A 36 0.73 0.10 6.79
C THR A 36 0.41 -0.90 5.70
N ILE A 37 -0.02 -0.41 4.54
CA ILE A 37 -0.15 -1.21 3.32
C ILE A 37 0.99 -0.77 2.40
N ARG A 38 1.71 -1.74 1.85
CA ARG A 38 2.81 -1.49 0.91
C ARG A 38 2.64 -2.37 -0.32
N VAL A 39 2.91 -1.80 -1.48
CA VAL A 39 3.14 -2.54 -2.73
C VAL A 39 4.58 -2.20 -3.16
N ALA A 40 5.39 -3.22 -3.44
CA ALA A 40 6.76 -3.03 -3.89
C ALA A 40 6.95 -3.70 -5.25
N MET A 41 7.50 -2.98 -6.22
CA MET A 41 7.69 -3.48 -7.58
C MET A 41 9.09 -3.13 -8.09
N TYR A 42 9.53 -3.79 -9.17
CA TYR A 42 10.77 -3.46 -9.85
C TYR A 42 10.79 -2.00 -10.32
N LYS A 43 11.96 -1.34 -10.27
CA LYS A 43 12.11 0.09 -10.57
C LYS A 43 11.60 0.49 -11.96
N GLY A 44 11.65 -0.41 -12.94
CA GLY A 44 11.11 -0.20 -14.29
C GLY A 44 9.59 0.04 -14.30
N GLU A 45 8.87 -0.48 -13.33
CA GLU A 45 7.40 -0.38 -13.20
C GLU A 45 6.94 0.82 -12.37
N LYS A 46 7.80 1.85 -12.22
CA LYS A 46 7.47 3.05 -11.45
C LYS A 46 6.15 3.69 -11.91
N LYS A 47 5.86 3.67 -13.21
CA LYS A 47 4.64 4.23 -13.77
C LYS A 47 3.38 3.58 -13.16
N LEU A 48 3.39 2.25 -13.03
CA LEU A 48 2.27 1.51 -12.43
C LEU A 48 2.11 1.86 -10.95
N LEU A 49 3.21 2.01 -10.20
CA LEU A 49 3.17 2.49 -8.82
C LEU A 49 2.60 3.90 -8.69
N ASP A 50 2.96 4.81 -9.61
CA ASP A 50 2.44 6.18 -9.62
C ASP A 50 0.92 6.19 -9.97
N GLU A 51 0.46 5.33 -10.87
CA GLU A 51 -0.97 5.14 -11.19
C GLU A 51 -1.76 4.57 -10.00
N LEU A 52 -1.24 3.51 -9.36
CA LEU A 52 -1.77 2.96 -8.11
C LEU A 52 -1.94 4.05 -7.06
N ARG A 53 -0.89 4.85 -6.86
CA ARG A 53 -0.89 5.96 -5.90
C ARG A 53 -1.98 6.98 -6.18
N SER A 54 -2.09 7.40 -7.44
CA SER A 54 -3.13 8.34 -7.88
C SER A 54 -4.55 7.81 -7.63
N ASN A 55 -4.77 6.51 -7.77
CA ASN A 55 -6.07 5.88 -7.56
C ASN A 55 -6.55 5.90 -6.10
N PHE A 56 -5.63 6.05 -5.13
CA PHE A 56 -5.93 6.17 -3.70
C PHE A 56 -5.76 7.60 -3.15
N GLY A 57 -5.65 8.60 -4.03
CA GLY A 57 -5.70 10.02 -3.64
C GLY A 57 -4.37 10.63 -3.17
N GLY A 58 -3.23 9.92 -3.25
CA GLY A 58 -1.90 10.53 -3.01
C GLY A 58 -0.91 9.67 -2.23
#